data_AF-A0A417IUW9-F1
#
_entry.id   AF-A0A417IUW9-F1
#
_cell.length_a   1.000
_cell.length_b   1.000
_cell.length_c   1.000
_cell.angle_alpha   90.00
_cell.angle_beta   90.00
_cell.angle_gamma   90.00
#
_symmetry.space_group_name_H-M   'P 1'
#
loop_
_entity.id
_entity.type
_entity.pdbx_description
1 polymer ?
#
loop_
_entity_poly.entity_id
_entity_poly.type
_entity_poly.pdbx_seq_one_letter_code
_entity_poly.pdbx_strand_id
1 'polypeptide(L)'
;MNITNDGLVLMGSAIGAGLAVIAGIGPGVGQGIAAGYGASAVGRNPGAKGDIMSTMLLGQAVAETTGLYGLVVALILLFANPLYGKLK
;
A
#
# COMPACT_ATOMS: atom_id res chain seq x y z
N MET A 1 8.02 -1.32 37.22
CA MET A 1 7.88 -0.89 35.81
C MET A 1 6.38 -0.88 35.53
N ASN A 2 5.74 0.29 35.51
CA ASN A 2 4.29 0.40 35.37
C ASN A 2 3.94 0.56 33.89
N ILE A 3 3.53 -0.54 33.25
CA ILE A 3 2.96 -0.48 31.92
C ILE A 3 1.54 0.06 32.06
N THR A 4 1.25 1.16 31.37
CA THR A 4 -0.10 1.74 31.30
C THR A 4 -0.89 1.11 30.15
N ASN A 5 -2.21 1.09 30.27
CA ASN A 5 -3.10 0.60 29.21
C ASN A 5 -2.87 1.37 27.90
N ASP A 6 -2.66 2.68 27.98
CA ASP A 6 -2.32 3.55 26.85
C ASP A 6 -1.02 3.10 26.15
N GLY A 7 0.01 2.77 26.95
CA GLY A 7 1.29 2.28 26.43
C GLY A 7 1.15 0.96 25.66
N LEU A 8 0.30 0.04 26.13
CA LEU A 8 0.01 -1.21 25.43
C LEU A 8 -0.72 -0.97 24.11
N VAL A 9 -1.71 -0.07 24.10
CA VAL A 9 -2.48 0.25 22.89
C VAL A 9 -1.59 0.94 21.85
N LEU A 10 -0.72 1.85 22.28
CA LEU A 10 0.26 2.49 21.39
C LEU A 10 1.22 1.48 20.77
N MET A 11 1.78 0.59 21.59
CA MET A 11 2.67 -0.47 21.11
C MET A 11 1.98 -1.37 20.09
N GLY A 12 0.77 -1.84 20.39
CA GLY A 12 -0.01 -2.67 19.47
C GLY A 12 -0.36 -1.95 18.18
N SER A 13 -0.68 -0.66 18.26
CA SER A 13 -1.02 0.17 17.10
C SER A 13 0.19 0.43 16.20
N ALA A 14 1.37 0.65 16.77
CA ALA A 14 2.62 0.79 16.02
C ALA A 14 2.98 -0.50 15.27
N ILE A 15 2.84 -1.66 15.92
CA ILE A 15 3.04 -2.96 15.27
C ILE A 15 1.99 -3.17 14.17
N GLY A 16 0.72 -2.91 14.45
CA GLY A 16 -0.37 -3.04 13.47
C GLY A 16 -0.18 -2.14 12.24
N ALA A 17 0.29 -0.90 12.44
CA ALA A 17 0.62 0.01 11.35
C ALA A 17 1.75 -0.53 10.47
N GLY A 18 2.82 -1.07 11.08
CA GLY A 18 3.92 -1.71 10.36
C GLY A 18 3.46 -2.94 9.56
N LEU A 19 2.56 -3.75 10.12
CA LEU A 19 1.99 -4.90 9.41
C LEU A 19 1.07 -4.48 8.26
N ALA A 20 0.29 -3.42 8.41
CA ALA A 20 -0.61 -2.92 7.38
C ALA A 20 0.14 -2.50 6.10
N VAL A 21 1.30 -1.85 6.23
CA VAL A 21 2.10 -1.41 5.07
C VAL A 21 2.79 -2.55 4.32
N ILE A 22 2.88 -3.76 4.89
CA ILE A 22 3.35 -4.96 4.18
C ILE A 22 2.46 -5.26 2.96
N ALA A 23 1.19 -4.83 2.97
CA ALA A 23 0.30 -4.92 1.82
C ALA A 23 0.91 -4.33 0.54
N GLY A 24 1.83 -3.36 0.65
CA GLY A 24 2.56 -2.76 -0.48
C GLY A 24 3.42 -3.74 -1.29
N ILE A 25 3.73 -4.94 -0.76
CA ILE A 25 4.43 -5.98 -1.53
C ILE A 25 3.61 -6.42 -2.73
N GLY A 26 2.28 -6.56 -2.57
CA GLY A 26 1.39 -7.01 -3.65
C GLY A 26 1.43 -6.09 -4.87
N PRO A 27 1.12 -4.79 -4.72
CA PRO A 27 1.26 -3.80 -5.78
C PRO A 27 2.69 -3.74 -6.34
N GLY A 28 3.72 -3.71 -5.48
CA GLY A 28 5.12 -3.64 -5.95
C GLY A 28 5.50 -4.77 -6.90
N VAL A 29 5.11 -6.01 -6.58
CA VAL A 29 5.35 -7.17 -7.46
C VAL A 29 4.48 -7.10 -8.71
N GLY A 30 3.17 -6.87 -8.56
CA GLY A 30 2.23 -6.86 -9.69
C GLY A 30 2.53 -5.76 -10.72
N GLN A 31 2.83 -4.55 -10.24
CA GLN A 31 3.19 -3.42 -11.08
C GLN A 31 4.56 -3.60 -11.73
N GLY A 32 5.53 -4.21 -11.03
CA GLY A 32 6.83 -4.56 -11.60
C GLY A 32 6.70 -5.53 -12.79
N ILE A 33 5.85 -6.54 -12.66
CA ILE A 33 5.53 -7.48 -13.74
C ILE A 33 4.84 -6.75 -14.90
N ALA A 34 3.83 -5.91 -14.61
CA ALA A 34 3.14 -5.12 -15.63
C ALA A 34 4.11 -4.19 -16.38
N ALA A 35 5.05 -3.56 -15.69
CA ALA A 35 6.08 -2.71 -16.28
C ALA A 35 7.01 -3.51 -17.20
N GLY A 36 7.44 -4.70 -16.79
CA GLY A 36 8.28 -5.58 -17.61
C GLY A 36 7.60 -6.01 -18.92
N TYR A 37 6.31 -6.37 -18.85
CA TYR A 37 5.52 -6.67 -20.05
C TYR A 37 5.26 -5.43 -20.90
N GLY A 38 4.97 -4.28 -20.29
CA GLY A 38 4.79 -3.01 -20.99
C GLY A 38 6.03 -2.61 -21.77
N ALA A 39 7.21 -2.65 -21.15
CA ALA A 39 8.49 -2.36 -21.81
C ALA A 39 8.76 -3.30 -22.99
N SER A 40 8.53 -4.61 -22.80
CA SER A 40 8.67 -5.62 -23.86
C SER A 40 7.71 -5.38 -25.02
N ALA A 41 6.46 -5.01 -24.74
CA ALA A 41 5.45 -4.72 -25.75
C ALA A 41 5.80 -3.46 -26.55
N VAL A 42 6.27 -2.39 -25.90
CA VAL A 42 6.74 -1.16 -26.58
C VAL A 42 7.93 -1.46 -27.49
N GLY A 43 8.89 -2.26 -27.02
CA GLY A 43 10.05 -2.65 -27.83
C GLY A 43 9.67 -3.43 -29.11
N ARG A 44 8.61 -4.25 -29.04
CA ARG A 44 8.10 -5.01 -30.20
C ARG A 44 7.24 -4.15 -31.12
N ASN A 45 6.45 -3.24 -30.57
CA ASN A 45 5.51 -2.39 -31.31
C ASN A 45 5.64 -0.90 -30.92
N PRO A 46 6.70 -0.19 -31.38
CA PRO A 46 6.93 1.20 -31.00
C PRO A 46 5.80 2.16 -31.39
N GLY A 47 5.09 1.88 -32.49
CA GLY A 47 3.96 2.68 -32.95
C GLY A 47 2.74 2.65 -32.02
N ALA A 48 2.62 1.60 -31.18
CA ALA A 48 1.52 1.46 -30.22
C ALA A 48 1.91 1.89 -28.79
N LYS A 49 3.04 2.60 -28.62
CA LYS A 49 3.56 2.99 -27.31
C LYS A 49 2.52 3.70 -26.42
N GLY A 50 1.73 4.60 -27.00
CA GLY A 50 0.72 5.35 -26.26
C GLY A 50 -0.31 4.44 -25.60
N ASP A 51 -0.93 3.56 -26.39
CA ASP A 51 -1.98 2.64 -25.93
C ASP A 51 -1.46 1.63 -24.90
N ILE A 52 -0.24 1.13 -25.11
CA ILE A 52 0.43 0.21 -24.18
C ILE A 52 0.65 0.89 -22.83
N MET A 53 1.21 2.11 -22.83
CA MET A 53 1.46 2.84 -21.59
C MET A 53 0.15 3.21 -20.88
N SER A 54 -0.88 3.63 -21.63
CA SER A 54 -2.19 3.95 -21.05
C SER A 54 -2.83 2.74 -20.37
N THR A 55 -2.82 1.58 -21.03
CA THR A 55 -3.37 0.34 -20.48
C THR A 55 -2.58 -0.14 -19.26
N MET A 56 -1.25 -0.06 -19.33
CA MET A 56 -0.35 -0.43 -18.23
C MET A 56 -0.60 0.46 -17.00
N LEU A 57 -0.62 1.78 -17.16
CA LEU A 57 -0.84 2.72 -16.06
C LEU A 57 -2.23 2.55 -15.43
N LEU A 58 -3.26 2.29 -16.23
CA LEU A 58 -4.60 1.99 -15.73
C LEU A 58 -4.60 0.72 -14.85
N GLY A 59 -3.97 -0.35 -15.33
CA GLY A 59 -3.84 -1.60 -14.57
C GLY A 59 -3.03 -1.41 -13.29
N GLN A 60 -1.92 -0.67 -13.36
CA GLN A 60 -1.07 -0.36 -12.20
C GLN A 60 -1.81 0.49 -11.17
N ALA A 61 -2.62 1.46 -11.59
CA ALA A 61 -3.41 2.29 -10.69
C ALA A 61 -4.46 1.47 -9.92
N VAL A 62 -5.12 0.52 -10.58
CA VAL A 62 -6.04 -0.41 -9.91
C VAL A 62 -5.30 -1.32 -8.95
N ALA A 63 -4.14 -1.85 -9.35
CA ALA A 63 -3.31 -2.70 -8.49
C ALA A 63 -2.80 -1.98 -7.23
N GLU A 64 -2.55 -0.67 -7.29
CA GLU A 64 -2.05 0.15 -6.16
C GLU A 64 -3.04 0.28 -4.99
N THR A 65 -4.33 0.04 -5.24
CA THR A 65 -5.41 0.34 -4.27
C THR A 65 -5.22 -0.37 -2.92
N THR A 66 -4.73 -1.61 -2.91
CA THR A 66 -4.48 -2.36 -1.67
C THR A 66 -3.31 -1.80 -0.87
N GLY A 67 -2.28 -1.28 -1.55
CA GLY A 67 -1.16 -0.56 -0.92
C GLY A 67 -1.64 0.72 -0.25
N LEU A 68 -2.50 1.48 -0.93
CA LEU A 68 -3.12 2.68 -0.36
C LEU A 68 -4.01 2.36 0.86
N TYR A 69 -4.77 1.26 0.84
CA TYR A 69 -5.54 0.84 2.01
C TYR A 69 -4.64 0.51 3.20
N GLY A 70 -3.52 -0.20 2.98
CA GLY A 70 -2.52 -0.47 4.02
C GLY A 70 -1.93 0.82 4.61
N LEU A 71 -1.58 1.78 3.75
CA LEU A 71 -1.09 3.09 4.16
C LEU A 71 -2.13 3.87 4.98
N VAL A 72 -3.38 3.93 4.51
CA VAL A 72 -4.46 4.65 5.21
C VAL A 72 -4.69 4.06 6.61
N VAL A 73 -4.73 2.73 6.73
CA VAL A 73 -4.87 2.06 8.03
C VAL A 73 -3.70 2.39 8.95
N ALA A 74 -2.46 2.36 8.45
CA ALA A 74 -1.29 2.72 9.23
C ALA A 74 -1.34 4.17 9.73
N LEU A 75 -1.74 5.12 8.88
CA LEU A 75 -1.91 6.53 9.25
C LEU A 75 -2.99 6.70 10.31
N ILE A 76 -4.11 5.99 10.20
CA ILE A 76 -5.18 6.01 11.21
C ILE A 76 -4.66 5.50 12.56
N LEU A 77 -3.95 4.37 12.58
CA LEU A 77 -3.42 3.79 13.83
C LEU A 77 -2.38 4.69 14.52
N LEU A 78 -1.61 5.45 13.75
CA LEU A 78 -0.56 6.32 14.28
C LEU A 78 -1.07 7.72 14.67
N PHE A 79 -1.96 8.31 13.87
CA PHE A 79 -2.32 9.73 14.00
C PHE A 79 -3.77 9.99 14.35
N ALA A 80 -4.67 9.03 14.14
CA ALA A 80 -6.10 9.17 14.40
C ALA A 80 -6.64 7.91 15.12
N ASN A 81 -5.89 7.43 16.11
CA ASN A 81 -6.11 6.11 16.68
C ASN A 81 -7.47 6.02 17.39
N PRO A 82 -8.41 5.19 16.89
CA PRO A 82 -9.77 5.13 17.43
C PRO A 82 -9.85 4.41 18.78
N LEU A 83 -8.78 3.71 19.20
CA LEU A 83 -8.78 2.90 20.41
C LEU A 83 -8.63 3.73 21.68
N TYR A 84 -8.05 4.94 21.60
CA TYR A 84 -7.95 5.85 22.75
C TYR A 84 -9.32 6.24 23.32
N GLY A 85 -10.32 6.43 22.47
CA GLY A 85 -11.68 6.76 22.90
C GLY A 85 -12.34 5.66 23.73
N LYS A 86 -11.81 4.43 23.69
CA LYS A 86 -12.32 3.28 24.44
C LYS A 86 -11.57 3.01 25.76
N LEU A 87 -10.50 3.76 26.03
CA LEU A 87 -9.72 3.65 27.26
C LEU A 87 -10.18 4.62 28.37
N LYS A 88 -11.04 5.58 28.02
CA LYS A 88 -11.76 6.44 28.96
C LYS A 88 -12.93 5.68 29.56
#